data_AF-A0A6B3HPH3-F1
#
_entry.id   AF-A0A6B3HPH3-F1
#
_cell.length_a   1.000
_cell.length_b   1.000
_cell.length_c   1.000
_cell.angle_alpha   90.00
_cell.angle_beta   90.00
_cell.angle_gamma   90.00
#
_symmetry.space_group_name_H-M   'P 1'
#
loop_
_entity.id
_entity.type
_entity.pdbx_description
1 polymer ?
#
loop_
_entity_poly.entity_id
_entity_poly.type
_entity_poly.pdbx_seq_one_letter_code
_entity_poly.pdbx_strand_id
1 'polypeptide(L)' 'ASADLDLPMMDIDGAAYVPVFSSEGQFLSCVGSHMSFAVAPARDFARGLPPQVGIAVNPGGAVGIPLPPPAV' A
#
# COMPACT_ATOMS: atom_id res chain seq x y z
N ALA A 1 12.83 -4.96 11.55
CA ALA A 1 11.99 -3.81 11.19
C ALA A 1 12.71 -3.09 10.06
N SER A 2 12.07 -2.90 8.90
CA SER A 2 12.70 -2.23 7.76
C SER A 2 12.66 -0.72 8.00
N ALA A 3 13.70 -0.19 8.64
CA ALA A 3 13.76 1.23 9.01
C ALA A 3 13.91 2.18 7.80
N ASP A 4 14.27 1.65 6.63
CA ASP A 4 14.51 2.42 5.40
C ASP A 4 13.69 1.88 4.22
N LEU A 5 12.43 1.49 4.44
CA LEU A 5 11.53 1.25 3.31
C LEU A 5 10.90 2.60 2.95
N ASP A 6 11.50 3.29 1.97
CA ASP A 6 10.93 4.49 1.34
C ASP A 6 9.69 4.07 0.55
N LEU A 7 8.58 3.94 1.26
CA LEU A 7 7.30 3.56 0.70
C LEU A 7 6.55 4.81 0.22
N PRO A 8 5.94 4.77 -0.97
CA PRO A 8 5.04 5.84 -1.37
C PRO A 8 3.90 5.97 -0.38
N MET A 9 3.57 7.21 -0.02
CA MET A 9 2.48 7.52 0.90
C MET A 9 1.37 8.28 0.17
N MET A 10 0.13 7.86 0.42
CA MET A 10 -1.09 8.54 -0.01
C MET A 10 -1.82 9.11 1.22
N ASP A 11 -2.37 10.31 1.08
CA ASP A 11 -3.30 10.88 2.05
C ASP A 11 -4.73 10.57 1.63
N ILE A 12 -5.51 9.98 2.53
CA ILE A 12 -6.94 9.71 2.36
C ILE A 12 -7.63 10.21 3.63
N ASP A 13 -8.46 11.24 3.51
CA ASP A 13 -9.19 11.88 4.60
C ASP A 13 -8.27 12.30 5.78
N GLY A 14 -7.05 12.75 5.49
CA GLY A 14 -6.07 13.17 6.51
C GLY A 14 -5.35 12.02 7.22
N ALA A 15 -5.54 10.77 6.77
CA ALA A 15 -4.83 9.61 7.24
C ALA A 15 -3.86 9.09 6.17
N ALA A 16 -2.73 8.55 6.62
CA ALA A 16 -1.65 8.13 5.75
C ALA A 16 -1.77 6.64 5.41
N TYR A 17 -1.70 6.32 4.12
CA TYR A 17 -1.83 4.97 3.59
C TYR A 17 -0.70 4.62 2.64
N VAL A 18 -0.23 3.37 2.70
CA VAL A 18 0.63 2.82 1.64
C VAL A 18 -0.25 2.18 0.56
N PRO A 19 -0.10 2.54 -0.72
CA PRO A 19 -0.79 1.87 -1.80
C PRO A 19 -0.24 0.44 -1.99
N VAL A 20 -1.13 -0.54 -1.96
CA VAL A 20 -0.79 -1.95 -2.22
C VAL A 20 -1.69 -2.45 -3.34
N PHE A 21 -1.08 -3.13 -4.32
CA PHE A 21 -1.80 -3.71 -5.44
C PHE A 21 -1.85 -5.23 -5.32
N SER A 22 -3.01 -5.82 -5.59
CA SER A 22 -3.16 -7.28 -5.57
C SER A 22 -2.65 -7.94 -6.87
N SER A 23 -2.28 -7.15 -7.88
CA SER A 23 -1.69 -7.64 -9.13
C SER A 23 -0.70 -6.64 -9.73
N GLU A 24 0.35 -7.17 -10.36
CA GLU A 24 1.34 -6.35 -11.08
C GLU A 24 0.72 -5.62 -12.27
N GLY A 25 -0.18 -6.28 -13.02
CA GLY A 25 -0.86 -5.65 -14.15
C GLY A 25 -1.68 -4.43 -13.75
N GLN A 26 -2.35 -4.47 -12.59
CA GLN A 26 -3.07 -3.32 -12.06
C GLN A 26 -2.13 -2.23 -11.56
N PHE A 27 -1.01 -2.60 -10.90
CA PHE A 27 0.04 -1.64 -10.53
C PHE A 27 0.56 -0.90 -11.76
N LEU A 28 0.97 -1.62 -12.81
CA LEU A 28 1.50 -1.04 -14.04
C LEU A 28 0.45 -0.22 -14.81
N SER A 29 -0.83 -0.56 -14.71
CA SER A 29 -1.90 0.23 -15.35
C SER A 29 -2.17 1.55 -14.62
N CYS A 30 -1.98 1.58 -13.30
CA CYS A 30 -2.24 2.76 -12.47
C CYS A 30 -1.02 3.68 -12.37
N VAL A 31 0.16 3.09 -12.13
CA VAL A 31 1.40 3.80 -11.83
C VAL A 31 2.33 3.85 -13.05
N GLY A 32 2.22 2.92 -14.00
CA GLY A 32 3.16 2.81 -15.12
C GLY A 32 4.46 2.09 -14.76
N SER A 33 5.39 1.99 -15.72
CA SER A 33 6.63 1.20 -15.58
C SER A 33 7.81 1.96 -14.98
N HIS A 34 7.61 3.20 -14.53
CA HIS A 34 8.69 4.08 -14.05
C HIS A 34 8.92 3.99 -12.53
N MET A 35 8.01 3.33 -11.81
CA MET A 35 8.12 3.13 -10.36
C MET A 35 8.48 1.68 -10.06
N SER A 36 9.55 1.48 -9.30
CA SER A 36 9.92 0.15 -8.80
C SER A 36 8.88 -0.37 -7.81
N PHE A 37 8.69 -1.68 -7.77
CA PHE A 37 7.80 -2.34 -6.82
C PHE A 37 8.43 -3.63 -6.29
N ALA A 38 7.90 -4.12 -5.18
CA ALA A 38 8.25 -5.42 -4.60
C ALA A 38 6.98 -6.24 -4.38
N VAL A 39 7.05 -7.55 -4.67
CA VAL A 39 5.98 -8.50 -4.34
C VAL A 39 6.32 -9.14 -3.00
N ALA A 40 5.43 -8.98 -2.02
CA ALA A 40 5.59 -9.53 -0.69
C ALA A 40 4.27 -10.11 -0.17
N PRO A 41 4.30 -11.10 0.75
CA PRO A 41 3.11 -11.54 1.45
C PRO A 41 2.46 -10.37 2.19
N ALA A 42 1.18 -10.10 1.90
CA ALA A 42 0.48 -8.93 2.44
C ALA A 42 0.51 -8.86 3.96
N ARG A 43 0.41 -10.00 4.65
CA ARG A 43 0.45 -10.09 6.12
C ARG A 43 1.80 -9.68 6.71
N ASP A 44 2.88 -10.06 6.05
CA ASP A 44 4.23 -9.74 6.54
C ASP A 44 4.55 -8.27 6.32
N PHE A 45 4.10 -7.72 5.18
CA PHE A 45 4.16 -6.29 4.90
C PHE A 45 3.40 -5.47 5.95
N ALA A 46 2.14 -5.85 6.20
CA ALA A 46 1.26 -5.28 7.20
C ALA A 46 1.91 -5.16 8.59
N ARG A 47 2.54 -6.26 9.06
CA ARG A 47 3.23 -6.31 10.36
C ARG A 47 4.44 -5.37 10.46
N GLY A 48 5.00 -4.96 9.33
CA GLY A 48 6.16 -4.07 9.26
C GLY A 48 5.80 -2.59 9.26
N LEU A 49 4.53 -2.23 9.08
CA LEU A 49 4.09 -0.85 8.98
C LEU A 49 4.09 -0.13 10.33
N PRO A 50 4.34 1.20 10.34
CA PRO A 50 4.08 2.01 11.52
C PRO A 50 2.61 1.90 11.95
N PRO A 51 2.30 1.93 13.26
CA PRO A 51 0.96 1.64 13.80
C PRO A 51 -0.12 2.67 13.42
N GLN A 52 0.25 3.79 12.82
CA GLN A 52 -0.64 4.86 12.38
C GLN A 52 -0.83 4.90 10.86
N VAL A 53 -0.21 3.98 10.13
CA VAL A 53 -0.24 3.91 8.67
C VAL A 53 -1.14 2.75 8.24
N GLY A 54 -2.12 3.06 7.41
CA GLY A 54 -3.04 2.06 6.84
C GLY A 54 -2.55 1.51 5.50
N ILE A 55 -3.31 0.56 4.94
CA ILE A 55 -3.09 0.05 3.58
C ILE A 55 -4.27 0.45 2.69
N ALA A 56 -3.98 1.09 1.56
CA ALA A 56 -4.97 1.33 0.52
C ALA A 56 -4.81 0.22 -0.53
N VAL A 57 -5.73 -0.74 -0.55
CA VAL A 57 -5.69 -1.84 -1.52
C VAL A 57 -6.28 -1.37 -2.84
N ASN A 58 -5.53 -1.54 -3.94
CA ASN A 58 -5.94 -1.23 -5.31
C ASN A 58 -6.54 0.19 -5.47
N PRO A 59 -5.82 1.24 -5.03
CA PRO A 59 -6.33 2.61 -5.11
C PRO A 59 -6.62 2.99 -6.57
N GLY A 60 -7.74 3.67 -6.79
CA GLY A 60 -8.23 4.02 -8.14
C GLY A 60 -8.86 2.85 -8.92
N GLY A 61 -8.82 1.62 -8.40
CA GLY A 61 -9.54 0.47 -8.94
C GLY A 61 -10.99 0.38 -8.44
N ALA A 62 -11.75 -0.59 -8.98
CA ALA A 62 -13.16 -0.79 -8.61
C ALA A 62 -13.40 -1.19 -7.14
N VAL A 63 -12.36 -1.65 -6.43
CA VAL A 63 -12.41 -2.02 -5.01
C VAL A 63 -11.23 -1.34 -4.31
N GLY A 64 -11.44 -0.08 -3.92
CA GLY A 64 -10.54 0.63 -3.01
C GLY A 64 -11.02 0.42 -1.59
N ILE A 65 -10.37 -0.44 -0.82
CA ILE A 65 -10.69 -0.64 0.60
C ILE A 65 -9.54 -0.08 1.44
N PRO A 66 -9.75 1.02 2.17
CA PRO A 66 -8.81 1.41 3.20
C PRO A 66 -8.88 0.36 4.32
N LEU A 67 -7.77 -0.32 4.57
CA LEU A 67 -7.61 -1.17 5.75
C LEU A 67 -7.00 -0.31 6.85
N PRO A 68 -7.77 0.10 7.88
CA PRO A 68 -7.26 0.97 8.93
C PRO A 68 -6.28 0.18 9.83
N PRO A 69 -5.32 0.85 10.49
CA PRO A 69 -4.30 0.19 11.30
C PRO A 69 -4.78 -0.86 12.32
N PRO A 70 -5.92 -0.69 13.04
CA PRO A 70 -6.40 -1.73 13.95
C PRO A 70 -6.89 -3.01 13.25
N ALA A 71 -7.08 -3.00 11.93
CA ALA A 71 -7.53 -4.16 11.15
C ALA A 71 -6.35 -4.94 10.52
N VAL A 72 -5.11 -4.56 10.84
CA VAL A 72 -3.85 -5.12 10.30
C VAL A 72 -3.12 -5.97 11.33
#